data_AF-K7RTB7-F1
#
_entry.id   AF-K7RTB7-F1
#
_cell.length_a   1.000
_cell.length_b   1.000
_cell.length_c   1.000
_cell.angle_alpha   90.00
_cell.angle_beta   90.00
_cell.angle_gamma   90.00
#
_symmetry.space_group_name_H-M   'P 1'
#
loop_
_entity.id
_entity.type
_entity.pdbx_description
1 polymer ?
#
loop_
_entity_poly.entity_id
_entity_poly.type
_entity_poly.pdbx_seq_one_letter_code
_entity_poly.pdbx_strand_id
1 'polypeptide(L)' 'AAITPGDFIQFAGALSLTLCPGAPQVEFVIGRPQPLGPAPDFIIPQPVNTTDELLTAFENVGFTPEEFIALLASHSV' A
#
# COMPACT_ATOMS: atom_id res chain seq x y z
N ALA A 1 16.80 -4.83 19.75
CA ALA A 1 15.60 -5.42 19.11
C ALA A 1 15.63 -5.04 17.64
N ALA A 2 15.42 -5.99 16.73
CA ALA A 2 15.28 -5.68 15.31
C ALA A 2 13.87 -5.12 15.06
N ILE A 3 13.73 -4.18 14.12
CA ILE A 3 12.44 -3.71 13.59
C ILE A 3 11.69 -4.88 12.94
N THR A 4 10.35 -4.92 13.03
CA THR A 4 9.58 -6.00 12.39
C THR A 4 9.55 -5.80 10.86
N PRO A 5 9.35 -6.87 10.07
CA PRO A 5 9.23 -6.73 8.61
C PRO A 5 8.12 -5.76 8.19
N GLY A 6 6.99 -5.79 8.89
CA GLY A 6 5.87 -4.86 8.64
C GLY A 6 6.25 -3.40 8.89
N ASP A 7 6.96 -3.13 9.99
CA ASP A 7 7.44 -1.78 10.27
C ASP A 7 8.51 -1.34 9.25
N PHE A 8 9.41 -2.23 8.85
CA PHE A 8 10.44 -1.91 7.88
C PHE A 8 9.87 -1.58 6.49
N ILE A 9 8.89 -2.34 5.99
CA ILE A 9 8.26 -2.08 4.68
C ILE A 9 7.64 -0.67 4.66
N GLN A 10 6.86 -0.34 5.69
CA GLN A 10 6.15 0.94 5.76
C GLN A 10 7.12 2.10 6.01
N PHE A 11 8.16 1.91 6.83
CA PHE A 11 9.21 2.90 7.01
C PHE A 11 9.99 3.16 5.72
N ALA A 12 10.38 2.11 5.00
CA ALA A 12 11.12 2.22 3.75
C ALA A 12 10.31 2.96 2.68
N GLY A 13 9.01 2.68 2.56
CA GLY A 13 8.11 3.39 1.65
C GLY A 13 7.93 4.87 2.01
N ALA A 14 7.72 5.18 3.29
CA ALA A 14 7.62 6.57 3.72
C ALA A 14 8.94 7.34 3.51
N LEU A 15 10.08 6.71 3.81
CA LEU A 15 11.40 7.29 3.64
C LEU A 15 11.74 7.51 2.16
N SER A 16 11.46 6.55 1.28
CA SER A 16 11.80 6.67 -0.15
C SER A 16 11.06 7.82 -0.83
N LEU A 17 9.80 8.06 -0.46
CA LEU A 17 9.01 9.18 -1.00
C LEU A 17 9.62 10.54 -0.67
N THR A 18 10.39 10.68 0.41
CA THR A 18 11.08 11.94 0.73
C THR A 18 12.15 12.32 -0.28
N LEU A 19 12.57 11.38 -1.13
CA LEU A 19 13.54 11.59 -2.20
C LEU A 19 12.89 12.02 -3.52
N CYS A 20 11.55 11.98 -3.60
CA CYS A 20 10.78 12.35 -4.78
C CYS A 20 10.22 13.79 -4.61
N PRO A 21 10.67 14.79 -5.40
CA PRO A 21 10.18 16.16 -5.28
C PRO A 21 8.65 16.24 -5.48
N GLY A 22 7.96 16.83 -4.51
CA GLY A 22 6.49 16.98 -4.54
C GLY A 22 5.69 15.75 -4.12
N ALA A 23 6.34 14.64 -3.78
CA ALA A 23 5.67 13.48 -3.20
C ALA A 23 5.15 13.78 -1.78
N PRO A 24 4.09 13.08 -1.34
CA PRO A 24 3.54 13.28 0.00
C PRO A 24 4.49 12.80 1.09
N GLN A 25 4.40 13.43 2.28
CA GLN A 25 4.99 12.89 3.50
C GLN A 25 3.97 11.98 4.18
N VAL A 26 4.11 10.68 3.95
CA VAL A 26 3.22 9.66 4.52
C VAL A 26 3.52 9.47 6.01
N GLU A 27 2.48 9.42 6.83
CA GLU A 27 2.62 9.15 8.27
C GLU A 27 3.23 7.77 8.51
N PHE A 28 4.23 7.69 9.39
CA PHE A 28 4.83 6.44 9.82
C PHE A 28 4.53 6.15 11.29
N VAL A 29 3.92 4.99 11.54
CA VAL A 29 3.65 4.44 12.88
C VAL A 29 4.48 3.16 13.06
N ILE A 30 5.07 2.97 14.24
CA ILE A 30 5.91 1.81 14.60
C ILE A 30 5.22 0.91 15.64
N GLY A 31 5.46 -0.40 15.58
CA GLY A 31 4.93 -1.37 16.55
C GLY A 31 4.10 -2.49 15.94
N ARG A 32 4.20 -2.74 14.62
CA ARG A 32 3.49 -3.86 13.99
C ARG A 32 4.00 -5.21 14.54
N PRO A 33 3.12 -6.18 14.82
CA PRO A 33 3.53 -7.51 15.25
C PRO A 33 4.25 -8.27 14.13
N GLN A 34 4.86 -9.41 14.47
CA GLN A 34 5.39 -10.34 13.47
C GLN A 34 4.25 -10.92 12.62
N PRO A 35 4.46 -11.16 11.32
CA PRO A 35 3.46 -11.77 10.46
C PRO A 35 3.12 -13.19 10.94
N LEU A 36 1.85 -13.58 10.85
CA LEU A 36 1.37 -14.89 11.29
C LEU A 36 1.59 -15.99 10.25
N GLY A 37 1.87 -15.61 9.01
CA GLY A 37 2.00 -16.51 7.87
C GLY A 37 1.91 -15.74 6.54
N PRO A 38 1.95 -16.45 5.41
CA PRO A 38 1.75 -15.85 4.09
C PRO A 38 0.32 -15.34 3.91
N ALA A 39 0.15 -14.32 3.08
CA ALA A 39 -1.17 -13.89 2.65
C ALA A 39 -1.80 -14.92 1.70
N PRO A 40 -3.14 -15.01 1.62
CA PRO A 40 -3.82 -15.82 0.61
C PRO A 40 -3.43 -15.42 -0.81
N ASP A 41 -3.47 -16.38 -1.74
CA ASP A 41 -3.25 -16.11 -3.16
C ASP A 41 -4.39 -15.26 -3.76
N PHE A 42 -4.09 -14.60 -4.88
CA PHE A 42 -5.06 -13.86 -5.71
C PHE A 42 -5.78 -12.67 -5.03
N ILE A 43 -5.20 -12.09 -3.98
CA ILE A 43 -5.71 -10.87 -3.32
C ILE A 43 -5.13 -9.56 -3.89
N ILE A 44 -4.22 -9.64 -4.87
CA ILE A 44 -3.57 -8.47 -5.47
C ILE A 44 -4.21 -8.18 -6.83
N PRO A 45 -4.75 -6.96 -7.03
CA PRO A 45 -5.32 -6.55 -8.32
C PRO A 45 -4.28 -6.61 -9.44
N GLN A 46 -4.70 -7.03 -10.63
CA GLN A 46 -3.84 -7.21 -11.80
C GLN A 46 -4.15 -6.16 -12.87
N PRO A 47 -3.15 -5.77 -13.70
CA PRO A 47 -3.37 -4.79 -14.77
C PRO A 47 -4.31 -5.30 -15.88
N VAL A 48 -4.62 -6.59 -15.91
CA VAL A 48 -5.57 -7.20 -16.85
C VAL A 48 -7.01 -7.23 -16.33
N ASN A 49 -7.23 -6.86 -15.06
CA ASN A 49 -8.57 -6.77 -14.50
C ASN A 49 -9.36 -5.60 -15.12
N THR A 50 -10.67 -5.76 -15.19
CA THR A 50 -11.57 -4.66 -15.58
C THR A 50 -11.63 -3.60 -14.48
N THR A 51 -12.04 -2.38 -14.83
CA THR A 51 -12.17 -1.29 -13.85
C THR A 51 -13.12 -1.65 -12.70
N ASP A 52 -14.23 -2.33 -12.97
CA ASP A 52 -15.20 -2.74 -11.94
C ASP A 52 -14.60 -3.79 -10.98
N GLU A 53 -13.80 -4.72 -11.50
CA GLU A 53 -13.07 -5.68 -10.66
C GLU A 53 -12.04 -4.98 -9.75
N LEU A 54 -11.33 -3.97 -10.27
CA LEU A 54 -10.37 -3.18 -9.49
C LEU A 54 -11.06 -2.40 -8.37
N LEU A 55 -12.14 -1.69 -8.69
CA LEU A 55 -12.92 -0.93 -7.72
C LEU A 55 -13.49 -1.84 -6.63
N THR A 56 -14.05 -2.99 -7.01
CA THR A 56 -14.57 -3.99 -6.07
C THR A 56 -13.46 -4.54 -5.15
N ALA A 57 -12.26 -4.80 -5.69
CA ALA A 57 -11.15 -5.31 -4.90
C ALA A 57 -10.67 -4.31 -3.83
N PHE A 58 -10.64 -3.02 -4.15
CA PHE A 58 -10.27 -1.96 -3.20
C PHE A 58 -11.38 -1.68 -2.18
N GLU A 59 -12.65 -1.75 -2.58
CA GLU A 59 -13.79 -1.65 -1.66
C GLU A 59 -13.76 -2.78 -0.61
N ASN A 60 -13.41 -4.00 -1.01
CA ASN A 60 -13.28 -5.16 -0.10
C ASN A 60 -12.21 -4.97 1.00
N VAL A 61 -11.27 -4.05 0.82
CA VAL A 61 -10.26 -3.69 1.84
C VAL A 61 -10.48 -2.28 2.43
N GLY A 62 -11.64 -1.69 2.17
CA GLY A 62 -12.11 -0.47 2.83
C GLY A 62 -11.73 0.85 2.13
N PHE A 63 -11.37 0.83 0.85
CA PHE A 63 -11.11 2.05 0.07
C PHE A 63 -12.29 2.40 -0.84
N THR A 64 -12.63 3.69 -0.87
CA THR A 64 -13.56 4.29 -1.84
C THR A 64 -12.94 4.38 -3.23
N PRO A 65 -13.75 4.55 -4.30
CA PRO A 65 -13.24 4.83 -5.65
C PRO A 65 -12.28 6.03 -5.69
N GLU A 66 -12.57 7.10 -4.95
CA GLU A 66 -11.74 8.30 -4.87
C GLU A 66 -10.38 8.01 -4.21
N GLU A 67 -10.35 7.20 -3.15
CA GLU A 67 -9.11 6.78 -2.50
C GLU A 67 -8.29 5.83 -3.36
N PHE A 68 -8.94 4.91 -4.10
CA PHE A 68 -8.27 4.07 -5.08
C PHE A 68 -7.55 4.92 -6.14
N ILE A 69 -8.22 5.94 -6.69
CA ILE A 69 -7.62 6.88 -7.65
C ILE A 69 -6.46 7.64 -6.99
N ALA A 70 -6.60 8.09 -5.74
CA ALA A 70 -5.52 8.76 -5.02
C ALA A 70 -4.29 7.85 -4.83
N LEU A 71 -4.48 6.56 -4.54
CA LEU A 71 -3.39 5.59 -4.40
C LEU A 71 -2.65 5.33 -5.72
N LEU A 72 -3.33 5.46 -6.86
CA LEU A 72 -2.69 5.37 -8.18
C LEU A 72 -1.71 6.51 -8.49
N ALA A 73 -1.67 7.58 -7.68
CA ALA A 73 -0.60 8.58 -7.75
C ALA A 73 0.80 7.96 -7.57
N SER A 74 0.88 6.79 -6.93
CA SER A 74 2.11 5.98 -6.86
C SER A 74 2.70 5.63 -8.23
N HIS A 75 1.89 5.57 -9.29
CA HIS A 75 2.39 5.34 -10.66
C HIS A 75 3.07 6.57 -11.29
N SER A 76 3.22 7.68 -10.56
CA SER A 76 3.99 8.83 -11.03
C SER A 76 5.50 8.70 -10.76
N VAL A 77 5.95 7.73 -9.95
CA VAL A 77 7.36 7.51 -9.57
C VAL A 77 7.74 6.04 -9.52
#